data_AF-A0A3P7GYM1-F1
#
_entry.id   AF-A0A3P7GYM1-F1
#
_cell.length_a   1.000
_cell.length_b   1.000
_cell.length_c   1.000
_cell.angle_alpha   90.00
_cell.angle_beta   90.00
_cell.angle_gamma   90.00
#
_symmetry.space_group_name_H-M   'P 1'
#
loop_
_entity.id
_entity.type
_entity.pdbx_description
1 polymer ?
#
loop_
_entity_poly.entity_id
_entity_poly.type
_entity_poly.pdbx_seq_one_letter_code
_entity_poly.pdbx_strand_id
1 'polypeptide(L)'
;MDEELAKVFKATLLEVTSSKPSDVKDTKVWATALVVAYLRVHLSSRKEEWEMVVRKAVEWLEGSGVNAEAVIEKARVALEKLLPRA
;
A
#
# COMPACT_ATOMS: atom_id res chain seq x y z
N MET A 1 7.86 3.19 9.14
CA MET A 1 6.44 3.30 8.73
C MET A 1 5.91 4.60 9.30
N ASP A 2 4.87 5.18 8.70
CA ASP A 2 4.36 6.51 9.05
C ASP A 2 3.06 6.46 9.89
N GLU A 3 2.90 7.36 10.85
CA GLU A 3 1.71 7.43 11.71
C GLU A 3 0.44 7.86 10.97
N GLU A 4 0.55 8.73 9.96
CA GLU A 4 -0.58 9.17 9.14
C GLU A 4 -1.15 7.99 8.34
N LEU A 5 -0.26 7.15 7.82
CA LEU A 5 -0.66 5.93 7.11
C LEU A 5 -1.46 4.98 8.02
N ALA A 6 -1.00 4.81 9.28
CA ALA A 6 -1.71 3.99 10.26
C ALA A 6 -3.10 4.55 10.59
N LYS A 7 -3.21 5.88 10.73
CA LYS A 7 -4.50 6.57 10.94
C LYS A 7 -5.45 6.36 9.77
N VAL A 8 -4.98 6.47 8.52
CA VAL A 8 -5.79 6.20 7.31
C VAL A 8 -6.35 4.78 7.31
N PHE A 9 -5.56 3.80 7.75
CA PHE A 9 -5.98 2.40 7.82
C PHE A 9 -6.77 2.05 9.07
N LYS A 10 -7.03 3.01 9.97
CA LYS A 10 -7.68 2.77 11.27
C LYS A 10 -6.99 1.66 12.08
N ALA A 11 -5.67 1.55 11.93
CA ALA A 11 -4.83 0.56 12.59
C ALA A 11 -3.74 1.24 13.42
N THR A 12 -3.09 0.50 14.31
CA THR A 12 -1.93 0.99 15.05
C THR A 12 -0.66 0.96 14.18
N LEU A 13 0.30 1.83 14.50
CA LEU A 13 1.60 1.84 13.82
C LEU A 13 2.30 0.47 13.89
N LEU A 14 2.12 -0.26 14.99
CA LEU A 14 2.68 -1.59 15.18
C LEU A 14 2.06 -2.60 14.22
N GLU A 15 0.73 -2.61 14.08
CA GLU A 15 0.03 -3.51 13.14
C GLU A 15 0.45 -3.25 11.69
N VAL A 16 0.51 -1.98 11.27
CA VAL A 16 0.95 -1.62 9.91
C VAL A 16 2.41 -1.99 9.69
N THR A 17 3.29 -1.78 10.67
CA THR A 17 4.71 -2.16 10.56
C THR A 17 4.89 -3.68 10.50
N SER A 18 4.12 -4.41 11.31
CA SER A 18 4.17 -5.88 11.39
C SER A 18 3.55 -6.55 10.17
N SER A 19 2.71 -5.83 9.40
CA SER A 19 2.14 -6.33 8.15
C SER A 19 3.18 -6.53 7.04
N LYS A 20 4.37 -5.93 7.16
CA LYS A 20 5.41 -5.96 6.13
C LYS A 20 5.97 -7.38 5.95
N PRO A 21 5.89 -7.95 4.74
CA PRO A 21 6.53 -9.21 4.43
C PRO A 21 8.05 -9.15 4.64
N SER A 22 8.66 -10.26 5.05
CA SER A 22 10.11 -10.35 5.30
C SER A 22 10.94 -10.21 4.03
N ASP A 23 10.40 -10.60 2.87
CA ASP A 23 11.04 -10.49 1.57
C ASP A 23 11.00 -9.08 0.98
N VAL A 24 10.15 -8.19 1.51
CA VAL A 24 10.15 -6.76 1.17
C VAL A 24 11.10 -6.02 2.11
N LYS A 25 12.34 -5.79 1.64
CA LYS A 25 13.41 -5.19 2.45
C LYS A 25 13.16 -3.71 2.77
N ASP A 26 12.78 -2.92 1.77
CA ASP A 26 12.58 -1.49 1.95
C ASP A 26 11.17 -1.19 2.50
N THR A 27 11.13 -0.43 3.59
CA THR A 27 9.87 0.01 4.20
C THR A 27 9.12 1.01 3.32
N LYS A 28 9.82 1.83 2.51
CA LYS A 28 9.18 2.76 1.57
C LYS A 28 8.44 2.00 0.48
N VAL A 29 9.06 0.96 -0.08
CA VAL A 29 8.41 0.06 -1.04
C VAL A 29 7.11 -0.52 -0.47
N TRP A 30 7.15 -1.03 0.76
CA TRP A 30 5.95 -1.57 1.41
C TRP A 30 4.88 -0.50 1.68
N ALA A 31 5.27 0.66 2.20
CA ALA A 31 4.35 1.76 2.48
C ALA A 31 3.66 2.26 1.20
N THR A 32 4.42 2.45 0.12
CA THR A 32 3.88 2.86 -1.18
C THR A 32 2.93 1.81 -1.74
N ALA A 33 3.27 0.53 -1.65
CA ALA A 33 2.38 -0.56 -2.09
C ALA A 33 1.06 -0.60 -1.30
N LEU A 34 1.10 -0.38 0.02
CA LEU A 34 -0.09 -0.26 0.86
C LEU A 34 -1.00 0.91 0.44
N VAL A 35 -0.41 2.08 0.18
CA VAL A 35 -1.16 3.25 -0.30
C VAL A 35 -1.80 2.97 -1.66
N VAL A 36 -1.06 2.39 -2.61
CA VAL A 36 -1.59 2.03 -3.93
C VAL A 36 -2.74 1.02 -3.81
N ALA A 37 -2.58 -0.01 -2.99
CA ALA A 37 -3.63 -1.00 -2.73
C ALA A 37 -4.88 -0.34 -2.13
N TYR A 38 -4.70 0.56 -1.15
CA TYR A 38 -5.80 1.30 -0.53
C TYR A 38 -6.56 2.16 -1.54
N LEU A 39 -5.86 2.93 -2.38
CA LEU A 39 -6.49 3.77 -3.41
C LEU A 39 -7.31 2.91 -4.39
N ARG A 40 -6.72 1.82 -4.89
CA ARG A 40 -7.37 0.89 -5.82
C ARG A 40 -8.60 0.21 -5.21
N VAL A 41 -8.60 -0.09 -3.91
CA VAL A 41 -9.66 -0.87 -3.26
C VAL A 41 -10.75 0.01 -2.63
N HIS A 42 -10.37 1.00 -1.82
CA HIS A 42 -11.31 1.77 -1.00
C HIS A 42 -11.69 3.11 -1.61
N LEU A 43 -10.93 3.60 -2.60
CA LEU A 43 -11.17 4.87 -3.29
C LEU A 43 -11.35 4.69 -4.80
N SER A 44 -11.74 3.50 -5.24
CA SER A 44 -11.98 3.17 -6.66
C SER A 44 -12.99 4.10 -7.35
N SER A 45 -14.00 4.59 -6.62
CA SER A 45 -14.99 5.55 -7.15
C SER A 45 -14.41 6.93 -7.46
N ARG A 46 -13.25 7.27 -6.91
CA ARG A 46 -12.53 8.54 -7.11
C ARG A 46 -11.28 8.38 -7.96
N LYS A 47 -11.24 7.36 -8.81
CA LYS A 47 -10.05 6.97 -9.59
C LYS A 47 -9.41 8.13 -10.34
N GLU A 48 -10.20 8.98 -10.97
CA GLU A 48 -9.70 10.13 -11.75
C GLU A 48 -8.84 11.10 -10.90
N GLU A 49 -9.11 11.20 -9.60
CA GLU A 49 -8.37 12.08 -8.68
C GLU A 49 -6.95 11.57 -8.38
N TRP A 50 -6.73 10.25 -8.42
CA TRP A 50 -5.49 9.63 -7.94
C TRP A 50 -4.76 8.75 -8.95
N GLU A 51 -5.35 8.42 -10.11
CA GLU A 51 -4.78 7.46 -11.07
C GLU A 51 -3.37 7.86 -11.53
N MET A 52 -3.14 9.16 -11.78
CA MET A 52 -1.81 9.64 -12.15
C MET A 52 -0.78 9.44 -11.03
N VAL A 53 -1.18 9.60 -9.78
CA VAL A 53 -0.31 9.35 -8.61
C VAL A 53 0.01 7.87 -8.50
N VAL A 54 -0.99 6.99 -8.65
CA VAL A 54 -0.78 5.53 -8.65
C VAL A 54 0.13 5.10 -9.79
N ARG A 55 -0.04 5.63 -11.01
CA ARG A 55 0.84 5.31 -12.13
C ARG A 55 2.31 5.65 -11.82
N LYS A 56 2.56 6.84 -11.26
CA LYS A 56 3.91 7.26 -10.87
C LYS A 56 4.49 6.44 -9.72
N ALA A 57 3.65 6.05 -8.77
CA ALA A 57 4.05 5.17 -7.67
C ALA A 57 4.43 3.76 -8.18
N VAL A 58 3.67 3.20 -9.12
CA VAL A 58 3.98 1.91 -9.76
C VAL A 58 5.28 1.98 -10.54
N GLU A 59 5.47 3.01 -11.38
CA GLU A 59 6.75 3.25 -12.09
C GLU A 59 7.93 3.33 -11.11
N TRP A 60 7.76 4.02 -9.99
CA TRP A 60 8.80 4.13 -8.95
C TRP A 60 9.09 2.79 -8.25
N LEU A 61 8.06 1.98 -7.99
CA LEU A 61 8.22 0.64 -7.41
C LEU A 61 9.01 -0.29 -8.34
N GLU A 62 8.70 -0.28 -9.64
CA GLU A 62 9.47 -1.05 -10.64
C GLU A 62 10.94 -0.60 -10.69
N GLY A 63 11.18 0.71 -10.67
CA GLY A 63 12.52 1.29 -10.57
C GLY A 63 13.27 0.97 -9.26
N SER A 64 12.55 0.54 -8.22
CA SER A 64 13.12 0.11 -6.94
C SER A 64 13.57 -1.36 -6.94
N GLY A 65 13.51 -2.05 -8.09
CA GLY A 65 13.99 -3.42 -8.26
C GLY A 65 13.02 -4.49 -7.72
N VAL A 66 11.74 -4.15 -7.55
CA VAL A 66 10.68 -5.10 -7.17
C VAL A 66 9.68 -5.28 -8.31
N ASN A 67 8.99 -6.41 -8.32
CA ASN A 67 7.78 -6.55 -9.13
C ASN A 67 6.65 -5.77 -8.45
N ALA A 68 6.30 -4.60 -8.99
CA ALA A 68 5.36 -3.68 -8.38
C ALA A 68 4.00 -4.33 -8.13
N GLU A 69 3.40 -4.96 -9.14
CA GLU A 69 2.09 -5.61 -9.00
C GLU A 69 2.10 -6.77 -7.99
N ALA A 70 3.19 -7.55 -7.93
CA ALA A 70 3.31 -8.61 -6.92
C ALA A 70 3.38 -8.08 -5.49
N VAL A 71 4.08 -6.95 -5.27
CA VAL A 71 4.15 -6.32 -3.93
C VAL A 71 2.83 -5.62 -3.59
N ILE A 72 2.17 -4.98 -4.56
CA ILE A 72 0.84 -4.38 -4.39
C ILE A 72 -0.20 -5.44 -4.04
N GLU A 73 -0.14 -6.62 -4.65
CA GLU A 73 -1.07 -7.70 -4.32
C GLU A 73 -0.86 -8.22 -2.89
N LYS A 74 0.40 -8.38 -2.45
CA LYS A 74 0.69 -8.68 -1.03
C LYS A 74 0.14 -7.60 -0.11
N ALA A 75 0.28 -6.33 -0.49
CA ALA A 75 -0.24 -5.20 0.27
C ALA A 75 -1.77 -5.20 0.31
N ARG A 76 -2.44 -5.57 -0.78
CA ARG A 76 -3.91 -5.73 -0.85
C ARG A 76 -4.40 -6.79 0.14
N VAL A 77 -3.74 -7.95 0.19
CA VAL A 77 -4.07 -9.03 1.14
C VAL A 77 -3.80 -8.62 2.59
N ALA A 78 -2.70 -7.91 2.85
CA ALA A 78 -2.43 -7.37 4.18
C ALA A 78 -3.49 -6.33 4.59
N LEU A 79 -3.92 -5.48 3.65
CA LEU A 79 -4.91 -4.44 3.88
C LEU A 79 -6.28 -5.02 4.28
N GLU A 80 -6.69 -6.17 3.75
CA GLU A 80 -7.95 -6.83 4.17
C GLU A 80 -7.99 -7.15 5.67
N LYS A 81 -6.83 -7.43 6.27
CA LYS A 81 -6.70 -7.70 7.72
C LYS A 81 -6.67 -6.42 8.54
N LEU A 82 -6.06 -5.36 8.00
CA LEU A 82 -5.93 -4.06 8.67
C LEU A 82 -7.23 -3.24 8.57
N LEU A 83 -7.93 -3.36 7.46
CA LEU A 83 -9.12 -2.60 7.11
C LEU A 83 -10.07 -3.48 6.29
N PRO A 84 -10.92 -4.31 6.94
CA PRO A 84 -11.94 -5.08 6.25
C PRO A 84 -12.85 -4.16 5.43
N ARG A 85 -13.22 -4.58 4.22
CA ARG A 85 -14.21 -3.84 3.43
C ARG A 85 -15.53 -3.77 4.21
N ALA A 86 -16.08 -2.57 4.34
CA ALA A 86 -17.41 -2.33 4.90
C ALA A 86 -18.50 -2.79 3.94
#